data_AF-A0A941E8D4-F1
#
_entry.id   AF-A0A941E8D4-F1
#
_cell.length_a   1.000
_cell.length_b   1.000
_cell.length_c   1.000
_cell.angle_alpha   90.00
_cell.angle_beta   90.00
_cell.angle_gamma   90.00
#
_symmetry.space_group_name_H-M   'P 1'
#
loop_
_entity.id
_entity.type
_entity.pdbx_description
1 polymer ?
#
loop_
_entity_poly.entity_id
_entity_poly.type
_entity_poly.pdbx_seq_one_letter_code
_entity_poly.pdbx_strand_id
1 'polypeptide(L)'
;MGYDLHITRADHWWDHAMYPISLEEWIAVAEAEPRLRKHSVGAGRPPAFTFPGDDGDTGWTLGWRESLITIWKAHDIAAELAVIAQKLGARLVGDDGEEYHADGTSTPWIAPRPILLDRPLHLHEAAKAWEAMLERQDGFQGYGPLPHHAVFAFGSFREFAGREVDAADVPDADGLLYQYGPAGQDGESVFILSLVRQLATDADGGLARVECRLDFGMTPDLAALGSFHEWWFPESGTSRGRFFEALGARPENKLINSLTPSAVCFSTDSVC
;
A
#
# COMPACT_ATOMS: atom_id res chain seq x y z
N MET A 1 -29.88 -2.41 -6.46
CA MET A 1 -28.52 -1.84 -6.57
C MET A 1 -27.80 -2.16 -5.27
N GLY A 2 -26.54 -2.59 -5.38
CA GLY A 2 -25.65 -2.74 -4.24
C GLY A 2 -25.08 -1.38 -3.86
N TYR A 3 -24.96 -1.12 -2.58
CA TYR A 3 -24.30 0.08 -2.09
C TYR A 3 -23.55 -0.31 -0.82
N ASP A 4 -22.26 -0.01 -0.79
CA ASP A 4 -21.36 -0.33 0.29
C ASP A 4 -20.88 0.92 1.02
N LEU A 5 -20.71 0.73 2.33
CA LEU A 5 -19.99 1.66 3.18
C LEU A 5 -18.63 1.07 3.52
N HIS A 6 -17.64 1.95 3.61
CA HIS A 6 -16.24 1.64 3.78
C HIS A 6 -15.68 2.42 4.97
N ILE A 7 -15.10 1.72 5.94
CA ILE A 7 -14.29 2.38 6.97
C ILE A 7 -12.84 2.37 6.49
N THR A 8 -12.27 3.55 6.28
CA THR A 8 -10.93 3.75 5.71
C THR A 8 -10.23 4.97 6.32
N ARG A 9 -8.89 5.01 6.30
CA ARG A 9 -8.09 6.21 6.66
C ARG A 9 -7.69 7.04 5.43
N ALA A 10 -7.96 6.52 4.24
CA ALA A 10 -7.64 7.13 2.97
C ALA A 10 -8.66 8.23 2.60
N ASP A 11 -8.29 9.10 1.66
CA ASP A 11 -9.24 10.04 1.05
C ASP A 11 -10.34 9.31 0.28
N HIS A 12 -9.96 8.34 -0.56
CA HIS A 12 -10.90 7.44 -1.22
C HIS A 12 -10.80 6.02 -0.68
N TRP A 13 -11.93 5.31 -0.65
CA TRP A 13 -11.96 3.95 -0.13
C TRP A 13 -11.07 2.99 -0.93
N TRP A 14 -10.88 3.20 -2.24
CA TRP A 14 -9.98 2.38 -3.07
C TRP A 14 -8.49 2.62 -2.81
N ASP A 15 -8.13 3.72 -2.14
CA ASP A 15 -6.76 4.05 -1.74
C ASP A 15 -6.38 3.43 -0.37
N HIS A 16 -7.22 2.56 0.18
CA HIS A 16 -7.11 2.03 1.54
C HIS A 16 -5.76 1.35 1.85
N ALA A 17 -5.18 0.65 0.88
CA ALA A 17 -3.90 -0.05 1.09
C ALA A 17 -2.73 0.92 1.35
N MET A 18 -2.81 2.18 0.91
CA MET A 18 -1.80 3.20 1.24
C MET A 18 -1.89 3.70 2.69
N TYR A 19 -3.06 3.53 3.33
CA TYR A 19 -3.39 4.02 4.66
C TYR A 19 -4.12 2.94 5.46
N PRO A 20 -3.44 1.83 5.77
CA PRO A 20 -4.12 0.61 6.14
C PRO A 20 -4.71 0.68 7.54
N ILE A 21 -5.83 -0.01 7.76
CA ILE A 21 -6.31 -0.45 9.07
C ILE A 21 -5.90 -1.91 9.25
N SER A 22 -4.99 -2.18 10.19
CA SER A 22 -4.50 -3.53 10.41
C SER A 22 -5.60 -4.44 10.95
N LEU A 23 -5.47 -5.75 10.72
CA LEU A 23 -6.44 -6.70 11.26
C LEU A 23 -6.46 -6.67 12.80
N GLU A 24 -5.30 -6.47 13.42
CA GLU A 24 -5.15 -6.40 14.87
C GLU A 24 -5.84 -5.16 15.45
N GLU A 25 -5.66 -3.99 14.82
CA GLU A 25 -6.38 -2.76 15.16
C GLU A 25 -7.89 -2.94 15.07
N TRP A 26 -8.35 -3.55 13.97
CA TRP A 26 -9.78 -3.83 13.77
C TRP A 26 -10.33 -4.76 14.86
N ILE A 27 -9.66 -5.89 15.14
CA ILE A 27 -10.11 -6.84 16.17
C ILE A 27 -10.17 -6.17 17.54
N ALA A 28 -9.16 -5.38 17.90
CA ALA A 28 -9.11 -4.70 19.19
C ALA A 28 -10.30 -3.74 19.37
N VAL A 29 -10.63 -2.93 18.36
CA VAL A 29 -11.79 -2.03 18.40
C VAL A 29 -13.10 -2.83 18.39
N ALA A 30 -13.20 -3.86 17.57
CA ALA A 30 -14.43 -4.62 17.41
C ALA A 30 -14.79 -5.45 18.65
N GLU A 31 -13.81 -5.99 19.37
CA GLU A 31 -14.02 -6.71 20.63
C GLU A 31 -14.34 -5.77 21.80
N ALA A 32 -13.87 -4.52 21.74
CA ALA A 32 -14.18 -3.49 22.73
C ALA A 32 -15.55 -2.82 22.50
N GLU A 33 -16.20 -3.05 21.35
CA GLU A 33 -17.50 -2.47 21.00
C GLU A 33 -18.67 -3.35 21.49
N PRO A 34 -19.44 -2.94 22.52
CA PRO A 34 -20.45 -3.80 23.14
C PRO A 34 -21.59 -4.19 22.21
N ARG A 35 -21.86 -3.40 21.16
CA ARG A 35 -22.92 -3.74 20.20
C ARG A 35 -22.48 -4.78 19.18
N LEU A 36 -21.18 -4.92 18.89
CA LEU A 36 -20.70 -5.84 17.88
C LEU A 36 -20.70 -7.28 18.40
N ARG A 37 -21.16 -8.20 17.55
CA ARG A 37 -21.18 -9.64 17.83
C ARG A 37 -20.14 -10.34 16.96
N LYS A 38 -19.17 -10.99 17.59
CA LYS A 38 -18.12 -11.75 16.90
C LYS A 38 -18.66 -13.07 16.37
N HIS A 39 -18.29 -13.41 15.14
CA HIS A 39 -18.59 -14.69 14.49
C HIS A 39 -17.31 -15.35 13.99
N SER A 40 -17.19 -16.65 14.22
CA SER A 40 -16.09 -17.46 13.65
C SER A 40 -16.41 -17.82 12.20
N VAL A 41 -15.48 -17.54 11.29
CA VAL A 41 -15.63 -17.76 9.84
C VAL A 41 -14.63 -18.83 9.37
N GLY A 42 -14.80 -20.07 9.83
CA GLY A 42 -13.93 -21.18 9.41
C GLY A 42 -12.45 -21.00 9.77
N ALA A 43 -11.63 -22.02 9.48
CA ALA A 43 -10.20 -21.96 9.75
C ALA A 43 -9.48 -21.02 8.76
N GLY A 44 -8.60 -20.17 9.29
CA GLY A 44 -7.70 -19.32 8.48
C GLY A 44 -8.32 -18.05 7.90
N ARG A 45 -9.54 -17.65 8.31
CA ARG A 45 -10.12 -16.35 7.91
C ARG A 45 -10.16 -15.38 9.08
N PRO A 46 -10.00 -14.06 8.82
CA PRO A 46 -10.28 -13.02 9.80
C PRO A 46 -11.68 -13.19 10.39
N PRO A 47 -11.89 -12.95 11.70
CA PRO A 47 -13.23 -12.97 12.28
C PRO A 47 -14.14 -11.93 11.63
N ALA A 48 -15.42 -12.26 11.51
CA ALA A 48 -16.45 -11.32 11.09
C ALA A 48 -17.20 -10.78 12.31
N PHE A 49 -17.61 -9.52 12.27
CA PHE A 49 -18.41 -8.92 13.32
C PHE A 49 -19.74 -8.46 12.74
N THR A 50 -20.82 -8.62 13.49
CA THR A 50 -22.16 -8.18 13.08
C THR A 50 -22.63 -7.09 14.01
N PHE A 51 -23.12 -6.00 13.44
CA PHE A 51 -23.89 -4.99 14.14
C PHE A 51 -25.36 -5.41 14.11
N PRO A 52 -26.00 -5.73 15.25
CA PRO A 52 -27.39 -6.14 15.29
C PRO A 52 -28.32 -4.94 15.13
N GLY A 53 -29.39 -5.12 14.35
CA GLY A 53 -30.55 -4.24 14.34
C GLY A 53 -31.40 -4.40 15.61
N ASP A 54 -32.18 -3.38 15.91
CA ASP A 54 -33.04 -3.36 17.11
C ASP A 54 -34.21 -4.34 17.01
N ASP A 55 -34.53 -4.80 15.80
CA ASP A 55 -35.54 -5.82 15.53
C ASP A 55 -35.07 -7.25 15.88
N GLY A 56 -33.76 -7.44 16.12
CA GLY A 56 -33.15 -8.72 16.45
C GLY A 56 -32.96 -9.69 15.27
N ASP A 57 -33.58 -9.39 14.12
CA ASP A 57 -33.53 -10.21 12.89
C ASP A 57 -32.59 -9.59 11.84
N THR A 58 -32.46 -8.26 11.83
CA THR A 58 -31.54 -7.54 10.94
C THR A 58 -30.15 -7.50 11.55
N GLY A 59 -29.13 -7.65 10.70
CA GLY A 59 -27.75 -7.49 11.10
C GLY A 59 -26.87 -7.10 9.93
N TRP A 60 -25.90 -6.23 10.18
CA TRP A 60 -24.94 -5.79 9.18
C TRP A 60 -23.59 -6.38 9.50
N THR A 61 -23.05 -7.16 8.57
CA THR A 61 -21.72 -7.76 8.71
C THR A 61 -20.65 -6.75 8.36
N LEU A 62 -19.77 -6.47 9.31
CA LEU A 62 -18.55 -5.68 9.15
C LEU A 62 -17.42 -6.65 8.80
N GLY A 63 -17.04 -6.66 7.53
CA GLY A 63 -16.00 -7.53 7.00
C GLY A 63 -14.69 -6.78 6.78
N TRP A 64 -13.65 -7.15 7.51
CA TRP A 64 -12.30 -6.67 7.22
C TRP A 64 -11.78 -7.30 5.92
N ARG A 65 -11.26 -6.47 5.01
CA ARG A 65 -10.69 -6.87 3.73
C ARG A 65 -9.37 -6.15 3.52
N GLU A 66 -8.27 -6.86 3.78
CA GLU A 66 -6.87 -6.45 3.61
C GLU A 66 -6.44 -5.24 4.44
N SER A 67 -7.15 -4.12 4.37
CA SER A 67 -6.82 -2.92 5.13
C SER A 67 -7.99 -1.94 5.28
N LEU A 68 -9.21 -2.35 4.94
CA LEU A 68 -10.44 -1.59 5.20
C LEU A 68 -11.53 -2.48 5.77
N ILE A 69 -12.61 -1.86 6.28
CA ILE A 69 -13.82 -2.58 6.70
C ILE A 69 -14.95 -2.26 5.72
N THR A 70 -15.53 -3.29 5.13
CA THR A 70 -16.66 -3.22 4.19
C THR A 70 -17.97 -3.59 4.88
N ILE A 71 -19.03 -2.83 4.59
CA ILE A 71 -20.37 -3.08 5.13
C ILE A 71 -21.41 -2.90 4.02
N TRP A 72 -22.18 -3.96 3.76
CA TRP A 72 -23.19 -3.98 2.71
C TRP A 72 -24.53 -3.42 3.18
N LYS A 73 -25.10 -2.45 2.45
CA LYS A 73 -26.45 -1.87 2.68
C LYS A 73 -26.68 -1.39 4.12
N ALA A 74 -25.77 -0.57 4.64
CA ALA A 74 -25.79 -0.13 6.03
C ALA A 74 -26.06 1.38 6.24
N HIS A 75 -26.74 2.03 5.28
CA HIS A 75 -27.09 3.46 5.40
C HIS A 75 -27.91 3.78 6.65
N ASP A 76 -28.81 2.88 7.04
CA ASP A 76 -29.72 3.08 8.18
C ASP A 76 -28.99 3.12 9.53
N ILE A 77 -27.73 2.66 9.57
CA ILE A 77 -26.87 2.66 10.77
C ILE A 77 -25.57 3.44 10.55
N ALA A 78 -25.53 4.32 9.55
CA ALA A 78 -24.29 5.02 9.17
C ALA A 78 -23.74 5.89 10.31
N ALA A 79 -24.61 6.50 11.14
CA ALA A 79 -24.17 7.30 12.28
C ALA A 79 -23.41 6.44 13.31
N GLU A 80 -23.91 5.25 13.61
CA GLU A 80 -23.26 4.32 14.54
C GLU A 80 -21.96 3.74 13.98
N LEU A 81 -21.95 3.43 12.68
CA LEU A 81 -20.73 3.01 11.99
C LEU A 81 -19.68 4.14 11.97
N ALA A 82 -20.09 5.39 11.86
CA ALA A 82 -19.18 6.54 11.92
C ALA A 82 -18.54 6.68 13.32
N VAL A 83 -19.25 6.33 14.40
CA VAL A 83 -18.65 6.26 15.75
C VAL A 83 -17.57 5.17 15.81
N ILE A 84 -17.81 4.00 15.20
CA ILE A 84 -16.80 2.94 15.12
C ILE A 84 -15.58 3.40 14.29
N ALA A 85 -15.81 4.07 13.17
CA ALA A 85 -14.75 4.64 12.34
C ALA A 85 -13.87 5.62 13.13
N GLN A 86 -14.48 6.52 13.92
CA GLN A 86 -13.73 7.47 14.77
C GLN A 86 -12.83 6.77 15.78
N LYS A 87 -13.27 5.65 16.37
CA LYS A 87 -12.44 4.85 17.31
C LYS A 87 -11.20 4.25 16.64
N LEU A 88 -11.25 4.02 15.33
CA LEU A 88 -10.11 3.54 14.52
C LEU A 88 -9.21 4.68 14.03
N GLY A 89 -9.54 5.94 14.33
CA GLY A 89 -8.91 7.08 13.66
C GLY A 89 -9.20 7.08 12.15
N ALA A 90 -10.38 6.64 11.75
CA ALA A 90 -10.79 6.47 10.36
C ALA A 90 -12.08 7.26 10.06
N ARG A 91 -12.52 7.20 8.80
CA ARG A 91 -13.79 7.78 8.32
C ARG A 91 -14.70 6.71 7.74
N LEU A 92 -16.00 6.98 7.75
CA LEU A 92 -16.99 6.16 7.06
C LEU A 92 -17.31 6.81 5.71
N VAL A 93 -17.02 6.12 4.62
CA VAL A 93 -17.14 6.62 3.25
C VAL A 93 -18.05 5.72 2.44
N GLY A 94 -18.93 6.31 1.65
CA GLY A 94 -19.78 5.60 0.72
C GLY A 94 -19.10 5.26 -0.61
N ASP A 95 -19.73 4.41 -1.43
CA ASP A 95 -19.25 4.09 -2.78
C ASP A 95 -19.03 5.34 -3.66
N ASP A 96 -19.91 6.34 -3.51
CA ASP A 96 -19.85 7.62 -4.23
C ASP A 96 -18.87 8.64 -3.58
N GLY A 97 -18.18 8.24 -2.52
CA GLY A 97 -17.13 9.01 -1.85
C GLY A 97 -17.60 9.95 -0.75
N GLU A 98 -18.91 10.10 -0.52
CA GLU A 98 -19.43 10.92 0.56
C GLU A 98 -19.02 10.37 1.94
N GLU A 99 -18.75 11.29 2.86
CA GLU A 99 -18.42 10.95 4.25
C GLU A 99 -19.67 10.98 5.10
N TYR A 100 -19.84 9.98 5.95
CA TYR A 100 -20.92 9.89 6.92
C TYR A 100 -20.40 10.22 8.32
N HIS A 101 -21.17 11.00 9.07
CA HIS A 101 -20.80 11.52 10.38
C HIS A 101 -21.64 10.92 11.51
N ALA A 102 -21.11 10.94 12.73
CA ALA A 102 -21.77 10.38 13.92
C ALA A 102 -23.06 11.12 14.33
N ASP A 103 -23.30 12.32 13.80
CA ASP A 103 -24.54 13.08 14.00
C ASP A 103 -25.64 12.71 12.97
N GLY A 104 -25.38 11.75 12.08
CA GLY A 104 -26.28 11.30 11.03
C GLY A 104 -26.25 12.15 9.76
N THR A 105 -25.38 13.17 9.69
CA THR A 105 -25.17 13.94 8.47
C THR A 105 -24.20 13.25 7.52
N SER A 106 -24.20 13.67 6.26
CA SER A 106 -23.17 13.30 5.29
C SER A 106 -22.65 14.51 4.52
N THR A 107 -21.39 14.44 4.10
CA THR A 107 -20.73 15.47 3.30
C THR A 107 -20.21 14.89 2.00
N PRO A 108 -20.57 15.46 0.83
CA PRO A 108 -20.07 14.97 -0.44
C PRO A 108 -18.56 15.17 -0.55
N TRP A 109 -17.90 14.32 -1.33
CA TRP A 109 -16.49 14.52 -1.66
C TRP A 109 -16.33 15.66 -2.67
N ILE A 110 -15.64 16.74 -2.26
CA ILE A 110 -15.46 17.95 -3.07
C ILE A 110 -13.99 18.30 -3.31
N ALA A 111 -13.08 17.75 -2.51
CA ALA A 111 -11.65 17.96 -2.58
C ALA A 111 -10.93 16.88 -1.74
N PRO A 112 -9.62 16.68 -1.96
CA PRO A 112 -8.85 15.74 -1.16
C PRO A 112 -8.92 16.03 0.34
N ARG A 113 -9.27 15.01 1.13
CA ARG A 113 -9.31 15.08 2.58
C ARG A 113 -7.93 14.81 3.20
N PRO A 114 -7.69 15.28 4.44
CA PRO A 114 -6.48 14.90 5.18
C PRO A 114 -6.34 13.39 5.31
N ILE A 115 -5.12 12.89 5.26
CA ILE A 115 -4.82 11.49 5.58
C ILE A 115 -4.92 11.29 7.10
N LEU A 116 -5.50 10.16 7.53
CA LEU A 116 -5.73 9.87 8.95
C LEU A 116 -4.78 8.82 9.55
N LEU A 117 -3.85 8.24 8.78
CA LEU A 117 -2.83 7.35 9.35
C LEU A 117 -1.82 8.19 10.16
N ASP A 118 -1.81 8.01 11.48
CA ASP A 118 -1.03 8.77 12.46
C ASP A 118 0.16 7.99 13.05
N ARG A 119 0.44 6.80 12.49
CA ARG A 119 1.57 5.94 12.84
C ARG A 119 2.40 5.57 11.61
N PRO A 120 3.67 5.15 11.80
CA PRO A 120 4.43 4.48 10.75
C PRO A 120 3.70 3.24 10.22
N LEU A 121 4.00 2.87 8.96
CA LEU A 121 3.56 1.60 8.40
C LEU A 121 4.29 0.45 9.09
N HIS A 122 3.60 -0.65 9.37
CA HIS A 122 4.28 -1.89 9.69
C HIS A 122 4.97 -2.45 8.43
N LEU A 123 6.08 -3.16 8.61
CA LEU A 123 6.85 -3.72 7.49
C LEU A 123 5.98 -4.54 6.52
N HIS A 124 5.08 -5.39 7.04
CA HIS A 124 4.21 -6.22 6.22
C HIS A 124 3.11 -5.42 5.47
N GLU A 125 2.83 -4.19 5.89
CA GLU A 125 1.92 -3.26 5.20
C GLU A 125 2.63 -2.53 4.06
N ALA A 126 3.95 -2.39 4.13
CA ALA A 126 4.73 -1.50 3.28
C ALA A 126 4.71 -1.89 1.79
N ALA A 127 4.84 -3.17 1.45
CA ALA A 127 4.75 -3.63 0.05
C ALA A 127 3.37 -3.33 -0.56
N LYS A 128 2.28 -3.63 0.19
CA LYS A 128 0.92 -3.36 -0.28
C LYS A 128 0.62 -1.87 -0.40
N ALA A 129 1.15 -1.06 0.51
CA ALA A 129 1.04 0.39 0.40
C ALA A 129 1.76 0.92 -0.85
N TRP A 130 2.94 0.38 -1.18
CA TRP A 130 3.67 0.78 -2.39
C TRP A 130 2.99 0.30 -3.68
N GLU A 131 2.51 -0.95 -3.71
CA GLU A 131 1.72 -1.49 -4.82
C GLU A 131 0.53 -0.56 -5.15
N ALA A 132 -0.24 -0.16 -4.13
CA ALA A 132 -1.37 0.76 -4.29
C ALA A 132 -0.96 2.16 -4.77
N MET A 133 0.22 2.67 -4.37
CA MET A 133 0.75 3.93 -4.90
C MET A 133 1.06 3.84 -6.40
N LEU A 134 1.59 2.70 -6.86
CA LEU A 134 1.86 2.47 -8.28
C LEU A 134 0.54 2.40 -9.07
N GLU A 135 -0.42 1.61 -8.61
CA GLU A 135 -1.73 1.47 -9.27
C GLU A 135 -2.44 2.82 -9.42
N ARG A 136 -2.37 3.67 -8.39
CA ARG A 136 -2.91 5.04 -8.45
C ARG A 136 -2.20 5.90 -9.49
N GLN A 137 -0.88 5.79 -9.62
CA GLN A 137 -0.11 6.59 -10.59
C GLN A 137 -0.32 6.12 -12.04
N ASP A 138 -0.48 4.81 -12.26
CA ASP A 138 -0.77 4.23 -13.58
C ASP A 138 -2.21 4.54 -14.04
N GLY A 139 -3.10 4.90 -13.11
CA GLY A 139 -4.46 5.38 -13.41
C GLY A 139 -5.38 4.31 -14.00
N PHE A 140 -4.99 3.02 -13.95
CA PHE A 140 -5.72 1.94 -14.61
C PHE A 140 -5.72 0.65 -13.78
N GLN A 141 -6.90 0.20 -13.37
CA GLN A 141 -7.10 -1.13 -12.79
C GLN A 141 -7.31 -2.15 -13.91
N GLY A 142 -6.37 -3.10 -14.09
CA GLY A 142 -6.69 -4.41 -14.66
C GLY A 142 -6.26 -4.74 -16.10
N TYR A 143 -5.42 -3.93 -16.77
CA TYR A 143 -4.95 -4.23 -18.14
C TYR A 143 -3.42 -4.30 -18.28
N GLY A 144 -2.74 -5.04 -17.40
CA GLY A 144 -1.30 -5.34 -17.52
C GLY A 144 -0.39 -4.10 -17.58
N PRO A 145 0.93 -4.29 -17.74
CA PRO A 145 1.85 -3.16 -17.79
C PRO A 145 1.73 -2.38 -19.10
N LEU A 146 1.81 -1.05 -19.01
CA LEU A 146 1.75 -0.12 -20.15
C LEU A 146 3.16 0.36 -20.55
N PRO A 147 3.34 0.93 -21.76
CA PRO A 147 4.52 1.75 -22.03
C PRO A 147 4.67 2.84 -20.97
N HIS A 148 5.90 3.14 -20.54
CA HIS A 148 6.21 4.11 -19.47
C HIS A 148 5.93 3.65 -18.04
N HIS A 149 5.59 2.37 -17.80
CA HIS A 149 5.35 1.87 -16.43
C HIS A 149 6.57 2.04 -15.50
N ALA A 150 7.80 2.06 -16.05
CA ALA A 150 9.00 2.38 -15.28
C ALA A 150 9.01 3.83 -14.71
N VAL A 151 8.36 4.78 -15.40
CA VAL A 151 8.20 6.16 -14.91
C VAL A 151 7.28 6.17 -13.69
N PHE A 152 6.16 5.44 -13.74
CA PHE A 152 5.23 5.32 -12.62
C PHE A 152 5.86 4.55 -11.46
N ALA A 153 6.60 3.47 -11.72
CA ALA A 153 7.34 2.74 -10.68
C ALA A 153 8.39 3.61 -9.98
N PHE A 154 9.15 4.41 -10.74
CA PHE A 154 10.11 5.35 -10.16
C PHE A 154 9.41 6.48 -9.38
N GLY A 155 8.28 6.98 -9.89
CA GLY A 155 7.45 7.97 -9.23
C GLY A 155 6.88 7.48 -7.90
N SER A 156 6.35 6.26 -7.87
CA SER A 156 5.82 5.61 -6.67
C SER A 156 6.92 5.23 -5.71
N PHE A 157 8.10 4.82 -6.18
CA PHE A 157 9.27 4.58 -5.32
C PHE A 157 9.69 5.83 -4.57
N ARG A 158 9.74 6.98 -5.25
CA ARG A 158 10.06 8.26 -4.62
C ARG A 158 9.02 8.66 -3.57
N GLU A 159 7.74 8.42 -3.85
CA GLU A 159 6.65 8.67 -2.89
C GLU A 159 6.75 7.73 -1.68
N PHE A 160 6.90 6.43 -1.93
CA PHE A 160 7.03 5.39 -0.90
C PHE A 160 8.25 5.61 -0.02
N ALA A 161 9.39 6.01 -0.60
CA ALA A 161 10.59 6.37 0.14
C ALA A 161 10.36 7.52 1.13
N GLY A 162 9.33 8.34 0.93
CA GLY A 162 8.88 9.39 1.83
C GLY A 162 8.04 8.94 3.03
N ARG A 163 7.56 7.69 3.04
CA ARG A 163 6.70 7.16 4.09
C ARG A 163 7.52 6.70 5.29
N GLU A 164 7.01 6.97 6.48
CA GLU A 164 7.55 6.37 7.70
C GLU A 164 7.15 4.89 7.77
N VAL A 165 8.14 4.04 8.05
CA VAL A 165 7.95 2.60 8.26
C VAL A 165 8.61 2.27 9.58
N ASP A 166 7.94 1.46 10.40
CA ASP A 166 8.44 0.99 11.67
C ASP A 166 9.66 0.08 11.43
N ALA A 167 10.83 0.62 11.74
CA ALA A 167 12.14 -0.01 11.56
C ALA A 167 12.98 0.18 12.82
N ALA A 168 13.90 -0.74 13.07
CA ALA A 168 14.79 -0.66 14.23
C ALA A 168 15.72 0.57 14.12
N ASP A 169 15.96 1.23 15.26
CA ASP A 169 16.83 2.39 15.35
C ASP A 169 18.31 1.97 15.42
N VAL A 170 18.86 1.58 14.27
CA VAL A 170 20.27 1.19 14.09
C VAL A 170 20.89 1.93 12.90
N PRO A 171 22.23 2.06 12.81
CA PRO A 171 22.86 2.64 11.63
C PRO A 171 22.47 1.92 10.34
N ASP A 172 22.28 2.67 9.25
CA ASP A 172 21.89 2.14 7.93
C ASP A 172 20.54 1.39 7.94
N ALA A 173 19.66 1.69 8.91
CA ALA A 173 18.38 1.03 9.09
C ALA A 173 17.36 1.27 7.97
N ASP A 174 17.53 2.29 7.12
CA ASP A 174 16.58 2.64 6.07
C ASP A 174 17.32 2.99 4.77
N GLY A 175 17.68 1.97 4.02
CA GLY A 175 18.42 2.10 2.76
C GLY A 175 17.49 2.09 1.54
N LEU A 176 17.78 2.93 0.55
CA LEU A 176 17.17 2.88 -0.77
C LEU A 176 18.18 2.34 -1.78
N LEU A 177 17.76 1.40 -2.61
CA LEU A 177 18.57 0.85 -3.69
C LEU A 177 17.82 0.97 -5.02
N TYR A 178 18.50 1.57 -5.98
CA TYR A 178 18.12 1.51 -7.39
C TYR A 178 19.13 0.63 -8.11
N GLN A 179 18.67 -0.43 -8.76
CA GLN A 179 19.56 -1.31 -9.51
C GLN A 179 18.91 -1.83 -10.78
N TYR A 180 19.72 -2.10 -11.79
CA TYR A 180 19.29 -2.83 -12.96
C TYR A 180 20.40 -3.73 -13.50
N GLY A 181 20.01 -4.69 -14.33
CA GLY A 181 20.95 -5.45 -15.12
C GLY A 181 20.35 -6.70 -15.75
N PRO A 182 21.13 -7.40 -16.59
CA PRO A 182 20.76 -8.72 -17.07
C PRO A 182 20.65 -9.69 -15.89
N ALA A 183 19.59 -10.49 -15.92
CA ALA A 183 19.40 -11.65 -15.06
C ALA A 183 18.94 -12.83 -15.90
N GLY A 184 19.14 -14.04 -15.38
CA GLY A 184 18.68 -15.24 -16.05
C GLY A 184 18.90 -16.47 -15.19
N GLN A 185 17.90 -17.32 -15.17
CA GLN A 185 17.98 -18.70 -14.70
C GLN A 185 17.44 -19.57 -15.84
N ASP A 186 18.14 -20.64 -16.19
CA ASP A 186 17.68 -21.64 -17.16
C ASP A 186 17.33 -21.14 -18.58
N GLY A 187 18.07 -20.16 -19.10
CA GLY A 187 18.12 -19.85 -20.54
C GLY A 187 17.17 -18.75 -21.03
N GLU A 188 16.26 -18.25 -20.19
CA GLU A 188 15.59 -16.97 -20.46
C GLU A 188 16.43 -15.83 -19.88
N SER A 189 16.99 -15.01 -20.77
CA SER A 189 17.66 -13.77 -20.38
C SER A 189 16.61 -12.68 -20.26
N VAL A 190 16.46 -12.14 -19.06
CA VAL A 190 15.61 -10.98 -18.76
C VAL A 190 16.49 -9.81 -18.34
N PHE A 191 16.03 -8.60 -18.55
CA PHE A 191 16.62 -7.42 -17.94
C PHE A 191 15.72 -7.00 -16.79
N ILE A 192 16.29 -6.79 -15.60
CA ILE A 192 15.54 -6.42 -14.41
C ILE A 192 15.86 -4.97 -14.05
N LEU A 193 14.83 -4.19 -13.77
CA LEU A 193 14.92 -2.99 -12.95
C LEU A 193 14.33 -3.31 -11.57
N SER A 194 15.10 -3.08 -10.52
CA SER A 194 14.73 -3.37 -9.14
C SER A 194 14.88 -2.10 -8.30
N LEU A 195 13.77 -1.71 -7.68
CA LEU A 195 13.65 -0.59 -6.77
C LEU A 195 13.43 -1.20 -5.38
N VAL A 196 14.32 -0.92 -4.43
CA VAL A 196 14.30 -1.59 -3.12
C VAL A 196 14.38 -0.56 -2.01
N ARG A 197 13.60 -0.78 -0.96
CA ARG A 197 13.81 -0.17 0.35
C ARG A 197 14.19 -1.28 1.33
N GLN A 198 15.37 -1.18 1.91
CA GLN A 198 15.87 -2.09 2.93
C GLN A 198 15.65 -1.46 4.31
N LEU A 199 15.08 -2.23 5.21
CA LEU A 199 14.69 -1.79 6.55
C LEU A 199 15.29 -2.72 7.60
N ALA A 200 15.85 -2.17 8.68
CA ALA A 200 16.26 -2.97 9.83
C ALA A 200 15.05 -3.46 10.62
N THR A 201 15.03 -4.74 10.97
CA THR A 201 13.91 -5.37 11.71
C THR A 201 14.17 -5.45 13.21
N ASP A 202 15.43 -5.45 13.61
CA ASP A 202 15.86 -5.58 15.01
C ASP A 202 17.25 -4.97 15.22
N ALA A 203 17.67 -4.92 16.48
CA ALA A 203 18.96 -4.36 16.88
C ALA A 203 20.16 -5.29 16.58
N ASP A 204 19.90 -6.57 16.26
CA ASP A 204 20.92 -7.58 16.01
C ASP A 204 21.35 -7.62 14.53
N GLY A 205 20.75 -6.75 13.70
CA GLY A 205 21.08 -6.59 12.29
C GLY A 205 20.18 -7.39 11.35
N GLY A 206 19.00 -7.84 11.81
CA GLY A 206 17.98 -8.37 10.92
C GLY A 206 17.54 -7.32 9.89
N LEU A 207 17.35 -7.76 8.65
CA LEU A 207 17.01 -6.90 7.53
C LEU A 207 15.80 -7.44 6.78
N ALA A 208 14.90 -6.54 6.41
CA ALA A 208 13.83 -6.80 5.46
C ALA A 208 13.99 -5.93 4.23
N ARG A 209 13.51 -6.44 3.10
CA ARG A 209 13.50 -5.70 1.83
C ARG A 209 12.10 -5.63 1.29
N VAL A 210 11.66 -4.42 0.98
CA VAL A 210 10.45 -4.16 0.21
C VAL A 210 10.92 -3.84 -1.21
N GLU A 211 10.54 -4.64 -2.20
CA GLU A 211 11.00 -4.52 -3.58
C GLU A 211 9.82 -4.30 -4.54
N CYS A 212 10.02 -3.38 -5.49
CA CYS A 212 9.27 -3.30 -6.74
C CYS A 212 10.21 -3.70 -7.88
N ARG A 213 9.90 -4.81 -8.54
CA ARG A 213 10.69 -5.41 -9.61
C ARG A 213 9.95 -5.33 -10.94
N LEU A 214 10.62 -4.82 -11.96
CA LEU A 214 10.14 -4.76 -13.34
C LEU A 214 11.02 -5.65 -14.21
N ASP A 215 10.39 -6.62 -14.87
CA ASP A 215 11.06 -7.53 -15.79
C ASP A 215 10.84 -7.06 -17.22
N PHE A 216 11.90 -7.06 -18.03
CA PHE A 216 11.86 -6.71 -19.44
C PHE A 216 12.44 -7.87 -20.26
N GLY A 217 11.87 -8.09 -21.44
CA GLY A 217 12.48 -8.96 -22.44
C GLY A 217 13.85 -8.42 -22.86
N MET A 218 14.87 -9.28 -22.89
CA MET A 218 16.22 -8.86 -23.24
C MET A 218 16.30 -8.40 -24.70
N THR A 219 16.89 -7.21 -24.91
CA THR A 219 17.20 -6.64 -26.24
C THR A 219 18.69 -6.32 -26.33
N PRO A 220 19.27 -6.17 -27.54
CA PRO A 220 20.66 -5.75 -27.68
C PRO A 220 20.97 -4.42 -26.98
N ASP A 221 20.03 -3.47 -27.00
CA ASP A 221 20.19 -2.17 -26.35
C ASP A 221 20.20 -2.29 -24.83
N LEU A 222 19.32 -3.12 -24.25
CA LEU A 222 19.33 -3.42 -22.81
C LEU A 222 20.59 -4.19 -22.39
N ALA A 223 21.04 -5.15 -23.19
CA ALA A 223 22.28 -5.88 -22.93
C ALA A 223 23.49 -4.94 -22.93
N ALA A 224 23.50 -3.93 -23.80
CA ALA A 224 24.58 -2.93 -23.89
C ALA A 224 24.64 -1.99 -22.66
N LEU A 225 23.54 -1.86 -21.89
CA LEU A 225 23.55 -1.10 -20.63
C LEU A 225 24.39 -1.76 -19.53
N GLY A 226 24.60 -3.08 -19.60
CA GLY A 226 25.23 -3.85 -18.53
C GLY A 226 24.42 -3.83 -17.23
N SER A 227 25.12 -3.69 -16.10
CA SER A 227 24.50 -3.62 -14.77
C SER A 227 24.85 -2.31 -14.07
N PHE A 228 23.94 -1.82 -13.24
CA PHE A 228 24.13 -0.64 -12.42
C PHE A 228 23.44 -0.83 -11.06
N HIS A 229 24.02 -0.26 -10.02
CA HIS A 229 23.35 -0.13 -8.73
C HIS A 229 23.82 1.14 -8.02
N GLU A 230 22.93 1.75 -7.25
CA GLU A 230 23.24 2.90 -6.39
C GLU A 230 22.43 2.80 -5.10
N TRP A 231 23.13 2.94 -3.98
CA TRP A 231 22.55 2.97 -2.65
C TRP A 231 22.45 4.39 -2.13
N TRP A 232 21.39 4.64 -1.37
CA TRP A 232 21.25 5.81 -0.53
C TRP A 232 20.88 5.39 0.89
N PHE A 233 21.50 6.02 1.87
CA PHE A 233 21.18 5.91 3.29
C PHE A 233 21.04 7.33 3.88
N PRO A 234 20.24 7.53 4.94
CA PRO A 234 20.11 8.81 5.64
C PRO A 234 21.47 9.44 6.03
N GLU A 235 22.44 8.60 6.38
CA GLU A 235 23.78 8.96 6.85
C GLU A 235 24.78 9.23 5.71
N SER A 236 24.40 8.98 4.44
CA SER A 236 25.29 9.10 3.27
C SER A 236 25.78 10.52 2.95
N GLY A 237 25.27 11.55 3.65
CA GLY A 237 25.59 12.95 3.43
C GLY A 237 24.95 13.58 2.19
N THR A 238 24.31 12.79 1.33
CA THR A 238 23.48 13.27 0.21
C THR A 238 22.02 13.26 0.63
N SER A 239 21.26 14.33 0.36
CA SER A 239 19.82 14.33 0.65
C SER A 239 19.07 13.33 -0.25
N ARG A 240 18.01 12.71 0.26
CA ARG A 240 17.12 11.82 -0.52
C ARG A 240 16.64 12.45 -1.84
N GLY A 241 16.31 13.75 -1.83
CA GLY A 241 15.89 14.48 -3.03
C GLY A 241 16.97 14.50 -4.12
N ARG A 242 18.21 14.85 -3.75
CA ARG A 242 19.38 14.83 -4.65
C ARG A 242 19.66 13.44 -5.22
N PHE A 243 19.48 12.38 -4.43
CA PHE A 243 19.60 11.00 -4.90
C PHE A 243 18.59 10.70 -6.02
N PHE A 244 17.30 11.00 -5.81
CA PHE A 244 16.28 10.82 -6.84
C PHE A 244 16.47 11.72 -8.07
N GLU A 245 16.95 12.97 -7.89
CA GLU A 245 17.32 13.85 -9.00
C GLU A 245 18.45 13.26 -9.84
N ALA A 246 19.50 12.75 -9.20
CA ALA A 246 20.64 12.12 -9.87
C ALA A 246 20.20 10.87 -10.64
N LEU A 247 19.42 9.98 -10.00
CA LEU A 247 18.87 8.80 -10.64
C LEU A 247 17.96 9.15 -11.82
N GLY A 248 17.07 10.14 -11.68
CA GLY A 248 16.15 10.56 -12.73
C GLY A 248 16.85 11.14 -13.97
N ALA A 249 18.01 11.78 -13.79
CA ALA A 249 18.80 12.39 -14.86
C ALA A 249 19.67 11.40 -15.67
N ARG A 250 19.70 10.12 -15.28
CA ARG A 250 20.54 9.11 -15.94
C ARG A 250 20.08 8.84 -17.38
N PRO A 251 21.02 8.76 -18.36
CA PRO A 251 20.67 8.68 -19.77
C PRO A 251 19.92 7.39 -20.15
N GLU A 252 20.23 6.27 -19.49
CA GLU A 252 19.57 4.98 -19.71
C GLU A 252 18.08 4.97 -19.37
N ASN A 253 17.63 5.87 -18.49
CA ASN A 253 16.21 6.00 -18.17
C ASN A 253 15.39 6.31 -19.41
N LYS A 254 15.95 7.02 -20.39
CA LYS A 254 15.24 7.28 -21.65
C LYS A 254 14.88 5.98 -22.37
N LEU A 255 15.79 5.00 -22.36
CA LEU A 255 15.55 3.69 -22.95
C LEU A 255 14.56 2.91 -22.07
N ILE A 256 14.86 2.72 -20.79
CA ILE A 256 14.04 1.91 -19.88
C ILE A 256 12.60 2.43 -19.82
N ASN A 257 12.41 3.74 -19.72
CA ASN A 257 11.09 4.37 -19.67
C ASN A 257 10.30 4.28 -20.99
N SER A 258 10.95 3.94 -22.11
CA SER A 258 10.25 3.76 -23.40
C SER A 258 9.71 2.34 -23.60
N LEU A 259 10.12 1.40 -22.75
CA LEU A 259 9.76 0.00 -22.84
C LEU A 259 8.53 -0.32 -21.98
N THR A 260 7.84 -1.39 -22.37
CA THR A 260 6.80 -2.03 -21.55
C THR A 260 7.42 -3.21 -20.82
N PRO A 261 7.38 -3.26 -19.48
CA PRO A 261 7.83 -4.44 -18.75
C PRO A 261 6.90 -5.63 -19.05
N SER A 262 7.44 -6.84 -19.11
CA SER A 262 6.67 -8.08 -19.24
C SER A 262 6.00 -8.49 -17.92
N ALA A 263 6.55 -8.06 -16.79
CA ALA A 263 5.96 -8.29 -15.47
C ALA A 263 6.37 -7.17 -14.50
N VAL A 264 5.51 -6.95 -13.50
CA VAL A 264 5.77 -6.07 -12.35
C VAL A 264 5.43 -6.88 -11.10
N CYS A 265 6.36 -6.96 -10.16
CA CYS A 265 6.24 -7.76 -8.95
C CYS A 265 6.56 -6.91 -7.72
N PHE A 266 5.78 -7.11 -6.65
CA PHE A 266 6.07 -6.57 -5.33
C PHE A 266 6.36 -7.72 -4.37
N SER A 267 7.40 -7.58 -3.55
CA SER A 267 7.75 -8.56 -2.52
C SER A 267 8.17 -7.89 -1.22
N THR A 268 8.04 -8.64 -0.13
CA THR A 268 8.67 -8.35 1.14
C THR A 268 9.43 -9.59 1.56
N ASP A 269 10.76 -9.52 1.49
CA ASP A 269 11.62 -10.61 1.93
C ASP A 269 12.28 -10.21 3.24
N SER A 270 11.98 -10.95 4.31
CA SER A 270 12.81 -10.93 5.52
C SER A 270 14.03 -11.80 5.23
N VAL A 271 15.22 -11.21 5.21
CA VAL A 271 16.46 -11.99 5.19
C VAL A 271 16.67 -12.47 6.63
N CYS A 272 16.22 -13.70 6.93
CA CYS A 272 16.46 -14.37 8.21
C CYS A 272 17.92 -14.80 8.37
#